data_AF-F6B6K8-F1
#
_entry.id   AF-F6B6K8-F1
#
_cell.length_a   1.000
_cell.length_b   1.000
_cell.length_c   1.000
_cell.angle_alpha   90.00
_cell.angle_beta   90.00
_cell.angle_gamma   90.00
#
_symmetry.space_group_name_H-M   'P 1'
#
loop_
_entity.id
_entity.type
_entity.pdbx_description
1 polymer ?
#
loop_
_entity_poly.entity_id
_entity_poly.type
_entity_poly.pdbx_seq_one_letter_code
_entity_poly.pdbx_strand_id
1 'polypeptide(L)'
;MMRIGKIEKPTFEQFKQHFLTTVCDITGQTPATDTNWVEIGDSETRERIIKEFVRKMEQQYTLEIVLKSPLNNKSGTIEGVVGELYHIFSTMFLVEVINSKIRTGERRLEI
;
A
#
# COMPACT_ATOMS: atom_id res chain seq x y z
N MET A 1 12.48 12.91 6.97
CA MET A 1 11.76 11.62 6.85
C MET A 1 10.31 11.86 7.25
N MET A 2 9.35 11.47 6.41
CA MET A 2 7.93 11.79 6.62
C MET A 2 7.29 10.85 7.66
N ARG A 3 6.54 11.41 8.62
CA ARG A 3 5.96 10.66 9.76
C ARG A 3 4.62 11.23 10.24
N ILE A 4 3.76 10.36 10.74
CA ILE A 4 2.51 10.70 11.45
C ILE A 4 2.76 10.42 12.93
N GLY A 5 2.92 11.47 13.74
CA GLY A 5 3.36 11.31 15.13
C GLY A 5 4.71 10.59 15.22
N LYS A 6 4.72 9.35 15.75
CA LYS A 6 5.89 8.47 15.84
C LYS A 6 5.99 7.44 14.70
N ILE A 7 4.99 7.38 13.83
CA ILE A 7 4.89 6.37 12.76
C ILE A 7 5.59 6.89 11.53
N GLU A 8 6.65 6.21 11.09
CA GLU A 8 7.41 6.57 9.89
C GLU A 8 6.81 5.95 8.63
N LYS A 9 6.89 6.69 7.51
CA LYS A 9 6.47 6.16 6.22
C LYS A 9 7.38 4.98 5.83
N PRO A 10 6.84 3.83 5.42
CA PRO A 10 7.64 2.72 4.92
C PRO A 10 8.35 3.12 3.65
N THR A 11 9.54 2.55 3.46
CA THR A 11 10.23 2.53 2.18
C THR A 11 9.45 1.68 1.17
N PHE A 12 9.72 1.87 -0.12
CA PHE A 12 9.11 1.05 -1.16
C PHE A 12 9.42 -0.44 -0.96
N GLU A 13 10.65 -0.76 -0.56
CA GLU A 13 11.05 -2.15 -0.33
C GLU A 13 10.27 -2.80 0.80
N GLN A 14 10.12 -2.13 1.95
CA GLN A 14 9.30 -2.64 3.07
C GLN A 14 7.85 -2.85 2.64
N PHE A 15 7.27 -1.88 1.93
CA PHE A 15 5.90 -1.96 1.43
C PHE A 15 5.71 -3.14 0.45
N LYS A 16 6.67 -3.35 -0.45
CA LYS A 16 6.72 -4.48 -1.38
C LYS A 16 6.80 -5.82 -0.65
N GLN A 17 7.66 -5.94 0.35
CA GLN A 17 7.76 -7.16 1.16
C GLN A 17 6.47 -7.46 1.92
N HIS A 18 5.79 -6.44 2.48
CA HIS A 18 4.48 -6.62 3.11
C HIS A 18 3.40 -7.07 2.12
N PHE A 19 3.46 -6.57 0.87
CA PHE A 19 2.56 -7.01 -0.19
C PHE A 19 2.79 -8.48 -0.55
N LEU A 20 4.04 -8.87 -0.81
CA LEU A 20 4.41 -10.26 -1.14
C LEU A 20 4.05 -11.22 -0.01
N THR A 21 4.24 -10.80 1.25
CA THR A 21 3.79 -11.58 2.42
C THR A 21 2.28 -11.80 2.37
N THR A 22 1.50 -10.76 2.02
CA THR A 22 0.04 -10.88 1.91
C THR A 22 -0.40 -11.78 0.75
N VAL A 23 0.33 -11.76 -0.37
CA VAL A 23 0.12 -12.72 -1.46
C VAL A 23 0.34 -14.16 -0.94
N CYS A 24 1.47 -14.40 -0.29
CA CYS A 24 1.81 -15.71 0.27
C CYS A 24 0.80 -16.19 1.32
N ASP A 25 0.34 -15.30 2.21
CA ASP A 25 -0.67 -15.62 3.24
C ASP A 25 -1.99 -16.12 2.62
N ILE A 26 -2.36 -15.61 1.44
CA ILE A 26 -3.66 -15.89 0.81
C ILE A 26 -3.57 -17.05 -0.19
N THR A 27 -2.50 -17.13 -0.97
CA THR A 27 -2.37 -18.10 -2.08
C THR A 27 -1.45 -19.26 -1.74
N GLY A 28 -0.63 -19.15 -0.70
CA GLY A 28 0.47 -20.08 -0.42
C GLY A 28 1.64 -19.98 -1.41
N GLN A 29 1.62 -19.02 -2.33
CA GLN A 29 2.66 -18.84 -3.34
C GLN A 29 3.69 -17.79 -2.90
N THR A 30 4.95 -17.96 -3.31
CA THR A 30 6.03 -16.98 -3.14
C THR A 30 6.48 -16.44 -4.50
N PRO A 31 5.68 -15.60 -5.17
CA PRO A 31 6.00 -15.12 -6.50
C PRO A 31 7.16 -14.12 -6.47
N ALA A 32 7.89 -14.05 -7.58
CA ALA A 32 8.86 -12.98 -7.82
C ALA A 32 8.13 -11.68 -8.24
N THR A 33 8.78 -10.53 -8.09
CA THR A 33 8.14 -9.22 -8.34
C THR A 33 7.87 -8.97 -9.83
N ASP A 34 8.59 -9.65 -10.71
CA ASP A 34 8.42 -9.66 -12.16
C ASP A 34 7.36 -10.66 -12.65
N THR A 35 6.80 -11.49 -11.76
CA THR A 35 5.68 -12.38 -12.09
C THR A 35 4.47 -11.57 -12.52
N ASN A 36 3.80 -12.02 -13.57
CA ASN A 36 2.63 -11.34 -14.10
C ASN A 36 1.48 -11.41 -13.08
N TRP A 37 0.85 -10.27 -12.80
CA TRP A 37 -0.18 -10.17 -11.78
C TRP A 37 -1.35 -11.11 -12.03
N VAL A 38 -1.71 -11.33 -13.31
CA VAL A 38 -2.83 -12.20 -13.66
C VAL A 38 -2.56 -13.69 -13.42
N GLU A 39 -1.30 -14.07 -13.19
CA GLU A 39 -0.90 -15.46 -12.91
C GLU A 39 -1.05 -15.84 -11.43
N ILE A 40 -1.21 -14.87 -10.53
CA ILE A 40 -1.27 -15.11 -9.06
C ILE A 40 -2.52 -15.88 -8.63
N GLY A 41 -3.61 -15.75 -9.36
CA GLY A 41 -4.90 -16.36 -9.05
C GLY A 41 -5.98 -15.76 -9.93
N ASP A 42 -7.24 -16.12 -9.72
CA ASP A 42 -8.36 -15.49 -10.41
C ASP A 42 -8.61 -14.03 -9.96
N SER A 43 -9.54 -13.35 -10.61
CA SER A 43 -9.88 -11.95 -10.30
C SER A 43 -10.34 -11.75 -8.86
N GLU A 44 -11.03 -12.73 -8.27
CA GLU A 44 -11.54 -12.66 -6.89
C GLU A 44 -10.39 -12.80 -5.88
N THR A 45 -9.48 -13.75 -6.12
CA THR A 45 -8.27 -13.95 -5.31
C THR A 45 -7.40 -12.70 -5.32
N ARG A 46 -7.17 -12.13 -6.51
CA ARG A 46 -6.40 -10.89 -6.66
C ARG A 46 -7.08 -9.70 -5.96
N GLU A 47 -8.40 -9.59 -6.04
CA GLU A 47 -9.14 -8.56 -5.31
C GLU A 47 -9.02 -8.73 -3.79
N ARG A 48 -9.12 -9.97 -3.30
CA ARG A 48 -8.93 -10.30 -1.88
C ARG A 48 -7.53 -9.91 -1.39
N ILE A 49 -6.49 -10.17 -2.18
CA ILE A 49 -5.11 -9.74 -1.87
C ILE A 49 -5.05 -8.22 -1.71
N ILE A 50 -5.57 -7.46 -2.67
CA ILE A 50 -5.56 -5.99 -2.63
C ILE A 50 -6.30 -5.48 -1.39
N LYS A 51 -7.50 -6.00 -1.11
CA LYS A 51 -8.32 -5.59 0.04
C LYS A 51 -7.63 -5.89 1.36
N GLU A 52 -7.10 -7.10 1.54
CA GLU A 52 -6.41 -7.46 2.78
C GLU A 52 -5.15 -6.64 2.99
N PHE A 53 -4.38 -6.40 1.93
CA PHE A 53 -3.19 -5.58 2.01
C PHE A 53 -3.52 -4.13 2.37
N VAL A 54 -4.50 -3.52 1.70
CA VAL A 54 -4.99 -2.17 2.02
C VAL A 54 -5.44 -2.10 3.48
N ARG A 55 -6.27 -3.03 3.92
CA ARG A 55 -6.75 -3.10 5.31
C ARG A 55 -5.59 -3.16 6.32
N LYS A 56 -4.56 -3.97 6.06
CA LYS A 56 -3.35 -4.04 6.91
C LYS A 56 -2.62 -2.69 6.97
N MET A 57 -2.47 -2.00 5.84
CA MET A 57 -1.82 -0.68 5.78
C MET A 57 -2.64 0.39 6.51
N GLU A 58 -3.96 0.44 6.30
CA GLU A 58 -4.84 1.39 6.99
C GLU A 58 -4.77 1.23 8.51
N GLN A 59 -4.80 -0.01 9.00
CA GLN A 59 -4.68 -0.32 10.43
C GLN A 59 -3.30 0.07 10.99
N GLN A 60 -2.23 -0.26 10.28
CA GLN A 60 -0.86 0.02 10.75
C GLN A 60 -0.53 1.52 10.78
N TYR A 61 -1.02 2.28 9.80
CA TYR A 61 -0.67 3.69 9.62
C TYR A 61 -1.78 4.66 10.05
N THR A 62 -2.92 4.14 10.52
CA THR A 62 -4.08 4.93 10.96
C THR A 62 -4.52 5.95 9.90
N LEU A 63 -4.66 5.47 8.66
CA LEU A 63 -5.08 6.27 7.50
C LEU A 63 -6.12 5.50 6.69
N GLU A 64 -6.81 6.20 5.79
CA GLU A 64 -7.74 5.62 4.83
C GLU A 64 -7.12 5.65 3.43
N ILE A 65 -7.19 4.53 2.70
CA ILE A 65 -6.67 4.40 1.34
C ILE A 65 -7.84 4.36 0.36
N VAL A 66 -7.90 5.39 -0.50
CA VAL A 66 -8.92 5.46 -1.56
C VAL A 66 -8.31 4.97 -2.88
N LEU A 67 -8.74 3.79 -3.34
CA LEU A 67 -8.38 3.28 -4.66
C LEU A 67 -9.28 3.90 -5.73
N LYS A 68 -8.67 4.50 -6.77
CA LYS A 68 -9.42 5.13 -7.88
C LYS A 68 -10.04 4.11 -8.84
N SER A 69 -9.45 2.93 -8.94
CA SER A 69 -9.91 1.84 -9.80
C SER A 69 -9.52 0.48 -9.21
N PRO A 70 -10.26 -0.59 -9.53
CA PRO A 70 -9.89 -1.94 -9.14
C PRO A 70 -8.53 -2.32 -9.75
N LEU A 71 -7.63 -2.86 -8.93
CA LEU A 71 -6.31 -3.34 -9.37
C LEU A 71 -6.28 -4.84 -9.64
N ASN A 72 -7.36 -5.56 -9.34
CA ASN A 72 -7.46 -7.00 -9.51
C ASN A 72 -7.34 -7.47 -10.97
N ASN A 73 -7.58 -6.61 -11.95
CA ASN A 73 -7.41 -6.92 -13.38
C ASN A 73 -6.36 -6.04 -14.07
N LYS A 74 -5.50 -5.38 -13.29
CA LYS A 74 -4.39 -4.59 -13.85
C LYS A 74 -3.45 -5.51 -14.63
N SER A 75 -3.10 -5.11 -15.86
CA SER A 75 -2.09 -5.79 -16.65
C SER A 75 -0.67 -5.46 -16.15
N GLY A 76 0.25 -6.41 -16.30
CA GLY A 76 1.66 -6.24 -15.95
C GLY A 76 2.07 -7.02 -14.71
N THR A 77 3.22 -6.68 -14.15
CA THR A 77 3.86 -7.44 -13.07
C THR A 77 3.31 -7.07 -11.69
N ILE A 78 3.59 -7.91 -10.69
CA ILE A 78 3.34 -7.58 -9.28
C ILE A 78 3.99 -6.24 -8.91
N GLU A 79 5.22 -5.99 -9.36
CA GLU A 79 5.91 -4.72 -9.08
C GLU A 79 5.12 -3.50 -9.59
N GLY A 80 4.47 -3.61 -10.75
CA GLY A 80 3.60 -2.57 -11.27
C GLY A 80 2.37 -2.31 -10.40
N VAL A 81 1.77 -3.36 -9.84
CA VAL A 81 0.64 -3.26 -8.89
C VAL A 81 1.09 -2.62 -7.58
N VAL A 82 2.21 -3.10 -7.02
CA VAL A 82 2.79 -2.57 -5.77
C VAL A 82 3.21 -1.11 -5.94
N GLY A 83 3.79 -0.74 -7.09
CA GLY A 83 4.15 0.63 -7.43
C GLY A 83 2.96 1.58 -7.37
N GLU A 84 1.84 1.19 -7.98
CA GLU A 84 0.61 1.99 -7.96
C GLU A 84 0.03 2.12 -6.54
N LEU A 85 -0.06 1.00 -5.80
CA LEU A 85 -0.50 1.00 -4.40
C LEU A 85 0.38 1.89 -3.53
N TYR A 86 1.70 1.82 -3.69
CA TYR A 86 2.64 2.63 -2.93
C TYR A 86 2.52 4.12 -3.25
N HIS A 87 2.19 4.46 -4.49
CA HIS A 87 1.94 5.85 -4.89
C HIS A 87 0.66 6.41 -4.25
N ILE A 88 -0.42 5.62 -4.26
CA ILE A 88 -1.69 5.98 -3.60
C ILE A 88 -1.45 6.11 -2.10
N PHE A 89 -0.83 5.11 -1.47
CA PHE A 89 -0.48 5.11 -0.07
C PHE A 89 0.37 6.33 0.31
N SER A 90 1.40 6.66 -0.47
CA SER A 90 2.28 7.81 -0.18
C SER A 90 1.51 9.14 -0.25
N THR A 91 0.55 9.26 -1.17
CA THR A 91 -0.33 10.43 -1.26
C THR A 91 -1.21 10.54 -0.01
N MET A 92 -1.87 9.46 0.40
CA MET A 92 -2.72 9.45 1.60
C MET A 92 -1.93 9.66 2.88
N PHE A 93 -0.73 9.09 2.98
CA PHE A 93 0.17 9.31 4.10
C PHE A 93 0.56 10.79 4.23
N LEU A 94 0.89 11.46 3.12
CA LEU A 94 1.19 12.90 3.13
C LEU A 94 -0.03 13.74 3.57
N VAL A 95 -1.23 13.42 3.09
CA VAL A 95 -2.46 14.08 3.53
C VAL A 95 -2.63 13.93 5.04
N GLU A 96 -2.39 12.74 5.59
CA GLU A 96 -2.56 12.51 7.02
C GLU A 96 -1.45 13.17 7.86
N VAL A 97 -0.23 13.29 7.34
CA VAL A 97 0.84 14.09 7.96
C VAL A 97 0.41 15.56 8.05
N ILE A 98 -0.17 16.12 6.99
CA ILE A 98 -0.68 17.49 6.97
C ILE A 98 -1.81 17.64 7.98
N ASN A 99 -2.80 16.75 7.97
CA ASN A 99 -3.91 16.76 8.91
C ASN A 99 -3.44 16.67 10.37
N SER A 100 -2.47 15.80 10.65
CA SER A 100 -1.88 15.64 11.98
C SER A 100 -1.22 16.94 12.46
N LYS A 101 -0.48 17.64 11.59
CA LYS A 101 0.15 18.93 11.94
C LYS A 101 -0.87 20.03 12.19
N ILE A 102 -1.94 20.08 11.39
CA ILE A 102 -3.05 21.01 11.60
C ILE A 102 -3.71 20.76 12.97
N ARG A 103 -3.97 19.50 13.32
CA ARG A 103 -4.57 19.13 14.61
C ARG A 103 -3.68 19.47 15.81
N THR A 104 -2.35 19.35 15.69
CA THR A 104 -1.40 19.71 16.76
C THR A 104 -1.07 21.20 16.82
N GLY A 105 -1.51 22.01 15.83
CA GLY A 105 -1.22 23.43 15.74
C GLY A 105 0.19 23.77 15.23
N GLU A 106 0.94 22.79 14.71
CA GLU A 106 2.26 22.99 14.13
C GLU A 106 2.15 23.58 12.71
N ARG A 107 2.51 24.85 12.54
CA ARG A 107 2.47 25.57 11.26
C ARG A 107 3.66 25.31 10.31
N ARG A 108 4.64 24.47 10.66
CA ARG A 108 5.82 24.20 9.82
C ARG A 108 5.76 22.84 9.13
N LEU A 109 5.69 22.88 7.80
CA LEU A 109 5.95 21.73 6.93
C LEU A 109 7.46 21.61 6.73
N GLU A 110 8.13 20.83 7.57
CA GLU A 110 9.43 20.26 7.18
C GLU A 110 9.13 19.14 6.17
N ILE A 111 9.47 19.40 4.90
CA ILE A 111 9.34 18.49 3.76
C ILE A 111 10.73 17.98 3.43
#